data_AF-A0A8S9JFB9-F1
#
_entry.id   AF-A0A8S9JFB9-F1
#
_cell.length_a   1.000
_cell.length_b   1.000
_cell.length_c   1.000
_cell.angle_alpha   90.00
_cell.angle_beta   90.00
_cell.angle_gamma   90.00
#
_symmetry.space_group_name_H-M   'P 1'
#
loop_
_entity.id
_entity.type
_entity.pdbx_description
1 polymer ?
#
loop_
_entity_poly.entity_id
_entity_poly.type
_entity_poly.pdbx_seq_one_letter_code
_entity_poly.pdbx_strand_id
1 'polypeptide(L)'
;MMMMDESIERARCEELAKSSSFYRKVYSEIEEVGWESLRRLGGDLTLFSFHILDNKGRAHILELQLDRDYPKCPPSLSSDVPYMFTLEWSTTSRLKDVMHLFQKMNDHQEGMRTLMNLKKEMWKHFPSICLQLSGVHLNVERAFGIDKSINI
;
A
#
# COMPACT_ATOMS: atom_id res chain seq x y z
N MET A 1 19.48 -8.12 -11.52
CA MET A 1 18.53 -7.02 -11.23
C MET A 1 19.32 -5.71 -11.41
N MET A 2 19.17 -5.01 -12.53
CA MET A 2 19.87 -3.73 -12.74
C MET A 2 19.31 -2.68 -11.78
N MET A 3 20.20 -2.04 -11.02
CA MET A 3 19.87 -0.80 -10.31
C MET A 3 19.60 0.29 -11.36
N MET A 4 18.52 1.04 -11.18
CA MET A 4 18.19 2.21 -11.98
C MET A 4 19.32 3.23 -11.87
N ASP A 5 19.79 3.74 -13.02
CA ASP A 5 20.56 4.98 -13.04
C ASP A 5 19.57 6.13 -12.99
N GLU A 6 19.39 6.70 -11.79
CA GLU A 6 18.46 7.80 -11.53
C GLU A 6 18.68 8.96 -12.51
N SER A 7 19.94 9.24 -12.88
CA SER A 7 20.28 10.39 -13.74
C SER A 7 19.76 10.21 -15.16
N ILE A 8 19.87 9.01 -15.72
CA ILE A 8 19.43 8.68 -17.08
C ILE A 8 17.89 8.76 -17.16
N GLU A 9 17.21 8.15 -16.20
CA GLU A 9 15.75 8.10 -16.23
C GLU A 9 15.13 9.46 -15.89
N ARG A 10 15.73 10.25 -14.98
CA ARG A 10 15.28 11.62 -14.75
C ARG A 10 15.39 12.47 -16.02
N ALA A 11 16.53 12.44 -16.71
CA ALA A 11 16.73 13.20 -17.95
C ALA A 11 15.74 12.79 -19.05
N ARG A 12 15.48 11.48 -19.16
CA ARG A 12 14.47 10.94 -20.08
C ARG A 12 13.06 11.43 -19.73
N CYS A 13 12.67 11.37 -18.46
CA CYS A 13 11.36 11.86 -18.04
C CYS A 13 11.21 13.37 -18.27
N GLU A 14 12.26 14.12 -18.02
CA GLU A 14 12.31 15.56 -18.27
C GLU A 14 12.08 15.87 -19.76
N GLU A 15 12.69 15.08 -20.66
CA GLU A 15 12.47 15.23 -22.10
C GLU A 15 11.02 14.89 -22.48
N LEU A 16 10.47 13.78 -21.96
CA LEU A 16 9.07 13.42 -22.18
C LEU A 16 8.09 14.48 -21.63
N ALA A 17 8.41 15.10 -20.49
CA ALA A 17 7.62 16.17 -19.88
C ALA A 17 7.49 17.43 -20.75
N LYS A 18 8.37 17.61 -21.75
CA LYS A 18 8.24 18.67 -22.76
C LYS A 18 7.17 18.36 -23.80
N SER A 19 6.90 17.07 -24.06
CA SER A 19 6.02 16.62 -25.15
C SER A 19 4.52 16.63 -24.82
N SER A 20 4.13 16.45 -23.55
CA SER A 20 2.71 16.42 -23.16
C SER A 20 2.45 16.90 -21.74
N SER A 21 1.23 17.38 -21.49
CA SER A 21 0.76 17.76 -20.14
C SER A 21 0.68 16.55 -19.20
N PHE A 22 0.35 15.37 -19.73
CA PHE A 22 0.36 14.11 -18.98
C PHE A 22 1.75 13.84 -18.40
N TYR A 23 2.80 13.82 -19.23
CA TYR A 23 4.15 13.53 -18.77
C TYR A 23 4.69 14.59 -17.83
N ARG A 24 4.38 15.87 -18.09
CA ARG A 24 4.75 16.97 -17.19
C ARG A 24 4.15 16.79 -15.79
N LYS A 25 2.89 16.37 -15.73
CA LYS A 25 2.20 16.12 -14.45
C LYS A 25 2.84 14.96 -13.70
N VAL A 26 3.04 13.84 -14.39
CA VAL A 26 3.68 12.65 -13.82
C VAL A 26 5.09 12.96 -13.31
N TYR A 27 5.91 13.66 -14.10
CA TYR A 27 7.25 14.09 -13.71
C TYR A 27 7.24 14.92 -12.42
N SER A 28 6.37 15.94 -12.35
CA SER A 28 6.24 16.78 -11.15
C SER A 28 5.76 16.00 -9.92
N GLU A 29 4.92 14.99 -10.10
CA GLU A 29 4.47 14.13 -9.01
C GLU A 29 5.56 13.17 -8.52
N ILE A 30 6.45 12.69 -9.40
CA ILE A 30 7.64 11.92 -8.99
C ILE A 30 8.61 12.81 -8.22
N GLU A 31 8.81 14.06 -8.65
CA GLU A 31 9.63 15.03 -7.90
C GLU A 31 9.10 15.29 -6.49
N GLU A 32 7.78 15.33 -6.32
CA GLU A 32 7.16 15.48 -5.00
C GLU A 32 7.29 14.23 -4.13
N VAL A 33 7.21 13.05 -4.73
CA VAL A 33 7.35 11.77 -4.01
C VAL A 33 8.83 11.47 -3.66
N GLY A 34 9.77 11.92 -4.49
CA GLY A 34 11.20 11.66 -4.35
C GLY A 34 11.69 10.57 -5.30
N TRP A 35 12.72 10.87 -6.06
CA TRP A 35 13.30 9.97 -7.07
C TRP A 35 14.05 8.79 -6.45
N GLU A 36 14.57 8.97 -5.25
CA GLU A 36 15.29 7.97 -4.46
C GLU A 36 14.42 6.76 -4.10
N SER A 37 13.10 6.96 -4.03
CA SER A 37 12.12 5.92 -3.77
C SER A 37 11.77 5.12 -5.04
N LEU A 38 12.01 5.67 -6.23
CA LEU A 38 11.70 5.05 -7.50
C LEU A 38 12.77 4.03 -7.89
N ARG A 39 12.37 2.79 -8.14
CA ARG A 39 13.26 1.67 -8.48
C ARG A 39 13.16 1.23 -9.92
N ARG A 40 11.96 1.27 -10.48
CA ARG A 40 11.73 0.95 -11.89
C ARG A 40 10.73 1.90 -12.46
N LEU A 41 10.96 2.22 -13.72
CA LEU A 41 10.14 3.10 -14.51
C LEU A 41 9.91 2.45 -15.87
N GLY A 42 8.65 2.29 -16.22
CA GLY A 42 8.22 1.80 -17.52
C GLY A 42 8.58 2.79 -18.61
N GLY A 43 8.88 2.28 -19.79
CA GLY A 43 9.47 3.13 -20.83
C GLY A 43 8.56 4.26 -21.35
N ASP A 44 7.27 4.16 -21.08
CA ASP A 44 6.24 5.10 -21.50
C ASP A 44 5.67 5.90 -20.32
N LEU A 45 6.33 5.86 -19.15
CA LEU A 45 5.94 6.51 -17.90
C LEU A 45 4.54 6.14 -17.42
N THR A 46 4.09 4.91 -17.71
CA THR A 46 2.83 4.38 -17.16
C THR A 46 3.06 3.37 -16.05
N LEU A 47 4.20 2.70 -15.99
CA LEU A 47 4.51 1.71 -14.96
C LEU A 47 5.58 2.22 -14.01
N PHE A 48 5.38 2.03 -12.71
CA PHE A 48 6.29 2.48 -11.66
C PHE A 48 6.46 1.37 -10.63
N SER A 49 7.66 1.28 -10.05
CA SER A 49 7.93 0.44 -8.89
C SER A 49 8.68 1.27 -7.87
N PHE A 50 8.07 1.48 -6.71
CA PHE A 50 8.63 2.23 -5.60
C PHE A 50 9.13 1.26 -4.52
N HIS A 51 10.28 1.60 -3.91
CA HIS A 51 10.75 1.01 -2.67
C HIS A 51 10.42 1.95 -1.52
N ILE A 52 9.59 1.47 -0.60
CA ILE A 52 9.16 2.26 0.55
C ILE A 52 9.68 1.56 1.80
N LEU A 53 10.38 2.30 2.65
CA LEU A 53 10.83 1.81 3.95
C LEU A 53 9.74 2.10 4.98
N ASP A 54 9.34 1.08 5.73
CA ASP A 54 8.49 1.30 6.90
C ASP A 54 9.30 1.78 8.12
N ASN A 55 8.58 2.07 9.20
CA ASN A 55 9.15 2.52 10.48
C ASN A 55 10.11 1.51 11.14
N LYS A 56 10.15 0.26 10.67
CA LYS A 56 11.10 -0.78 11.13
C LYS A 56 12.25 -0.99 10.15
N GLY A 57 12.35 -0.15 9.12
CA GLY A 57 13.38 -0.23 8.08
C GLY A 57 13.19 -1.42 7.12
N ARG A 58 12.01 -2.05 7.11
CA ARG A 58 11.70 -3.10 6.13
C ARG A 58 11.32 -2.43 4.82
N ALA A 59 11.87 -2.93 3.72
CA ALA A 59 11.53 -2.47 2.39
C ALA A 59 10.28 -3.19 1.89
N HIS A 60 9.35 -2.41 1.34
CA HIS A 60 8.15 -2.90 0.66
C HIS A 60 8.15 -2.40 -0.78
N ILE A 61 7.58 -3.20 -1.67
CA ILE A 61 7.47 -2.87 -3.09
C ILE A 61 6.04 -2.42 -3.38
N LEU A 62 5.89 -1.19 -3.88
CA LEU A 62 4.64 -0.69 -4.42
C LEU A 62 4.77 -0.55 -5.93
N GLU A 63 3.99 -1.33 -6.67
CA GLU A 63 3.87 -1.22 -8.12
C GLU A 63 2.61 -0.43 -8.49
N LEU A 64 2.78 0.46 -9.46
CA LEU A 64 1.82 1.49 -9.83
C LEU A 64 1.69 1.51 -11.35
N GLN A 65 0.46 1.43 -11.87
CA GLN A 65 0.19 1.57 -13.30
C GLN A 65 -0.80 2.70 -13.54
N LEU A 66 -0.42 3.65 -14.40
CA LEU A 66 -1.21 4.81 -14.80
C LEU A 66 -1.89 4.56 -16.14
N ASP A 67 -3.15 4.93 -16.22
CA ASP A 67 -3.86 5.08 -17.49
C ASP A 67 -3.51 6.41 -18.15
N ARG A 68 -3.69 6.53 -19.48
CA ARG A 68 -3.49 7.78 -20.22
C ARG A 68 -4.50 8.86 -19.84
N ASP A 69 -5.65 8.47 -19.29
CA ASP A 69 -6.64 9.39 -18.74
C ASP A 69 -6.32 9.88 -17.32
N TYR A 70 -5.16 9.52 -16.75
CA TYR A 70 -4.72 10.00 -15.44
C TYR A 70 -4.74 11.54 -15.34
N PRO A 71 -5.24 12.13 -14.24
CA PRO A 71 -5.75 11.48 -13.02
C PRO A 71 -7.28 11.27 -13.02
N LYS A 72 -7.97 11.30 -14.17
CA LYS A 72 -9.42 11.05 -14.21
C LYS A 72 -9.75 9.64 -13.72
N CYS A 73 -8.87 8.69 -14.04
CA CYS A 73 -8.91 7.33 -13.53
C CYS A 73 -7.84 7.16 -12.44
N PRO A 74 -8.13 6.42 -11.36
CA PRO A 74 -7.13 6.08 -10.36
C PRO A 74 -6.02 5.21 -10.96
N PRO A 75 -4.82 5.26 -10.39
CA PRO A 75 -3.81 4.27 -10.68
C PRO A 75 -4.27 2.86 -10.29
N SER A 76 -3.83 1.86 -11.05
CA SER A 76 -3.86 0.46 -10.59
C SER A 76 -2.69 0.21 -9.64
N LEU A 77 -2.95 -0.45 -8.52
CA LEU A 77 -1.98 -0.68 -7.45
C LEU A 77 -1.75 -2.18 -7.24
N SER A 78 -0.50 -2.55 -7.00
CA SER A 78 -0.10 -3.88 -6.53
C SER A 78 1.00 -3.73 -5.49
N SER A 79 0.99 -4.55 -4.44
CA SER A 79 2.04 -4.57 -3.44
C SER A 79 2.23 -5.93 -2.81
N ASP A 80 3.34 -6.08 -2.10
CA ASP A 80 3.67 -7.24 -1.26
C ASP A 80 2.95 -7.25 0.10
N VAL A 81 2.06 -6.28 0.34
CA VAL A 81 1.31 -6.17 1.59
C VAL A 81 -0.06 -6.84 1.43
N PRO A 82 -0.45 -7.76 2.33
CA PRO A 82 -1.59 -8.67 2.12
C PRO A 82 -2.98 -8.02 2.16
N TYR A 83 -3.09 -6.71 2.41
CA TYR A 83 -4.38 -6.03 2.49
C TYR A 83 -4.28 -4.58 2.05
N MET A 84 -4.95 -4.24 0.94
CA MET A 84 -5.05 -2.85 0.44
C MET A 84 -6.34 -2.20 0.96
N PHE A 85 -6.21 -0.99 1.51
CA PHE A 85 -7.36 -0.12 1.75
C PHE A 85 -7.89 0.44 0.42
N THR A 86 -9.17 0.81 0.40
CA THR A 86 -9.77 1.49 -0.75
C THR A 86 -9.07 2.85 -0.96
N LEU A 87 -8.52 3.04 -2.16
CA LEU A 87 -7.99 4.34 -2.59
C LEU A 87 -9.15 5.28 -2.91
N GLU A 88 -9.36 6.28 -2.06
CA GLU A 88 -10.23 7.41 -2.39
C GLU A 88 -9.53 8.29 -3.43
N TRP A 89 -10.12 8.41 -4.61
CA TRP A 89 -9.50 9.05 -5.75
C TRP A 89 -10.39 10.10 -6.39
N SER A 90 -9.76 11.18 -6.85
CA SER A 90 -10.38 12.28 -7.57
C SER A 90 -9.41 12.85 -8.60
N THR A 91 -9.88 13.76 -9.45
CA THR A 91 -9.03 14.44 -10.45
C THR A 91 -7.98 15.37 -9.84
N THR A 92 -8.11 15.70 -8.55
CA THR A 92 -7.09 16.46 -7.80
C THR A 92 -6.13 15.58 -7.00
N SER A 93 -6.39 14.27 -6.94
CA SER A 93 -5.49 13.29 -6.32
C SER A 93 -4.21 13.11 -7.14
N ARG A 94 -3.13 12.70 -6.45
CA ARG A 94 -1.75 12.64 -6.96
C ARG A 94 -1.02 11.40 -6.42
N LEU A 95 0.15 11.07 -6.96
CA LEU A 95 0.96 9.93 -6.52
C LEU A 95 1.27 9.95 -5.01
N LYS A 96 1.50 11.12 -4.41
CA LYS A 96 1.72 11.23 -2.96
C LYS A 96 0.56 10.73 -2.10
N ASP A 97 -0.68 10.79 -2.60
CA ASP A 97 -1.85 10.32 -1.87
C ASP A 97 -1.84 8.78 -1.82
N VAL A 98 -1.33 8.14 -2.87
CA VAL A 98 -1.06 6.70 -2.88
C VAL A 98 0.03 6.34 -1.88
N MET A 99 1.12 7.12 -1.82
CA MET A 99 2.19 6.90 -0.84
C MET A 99 1.69 7.02 0.60
N HIS A 100 0.82 8.00 0.87
CA HIS A 100 0.19 8.18 2.17
C HIS A 100 -0.73 7.01 2.53
N LEU A 101 -1.56 6.54 1.59
CA LEU A 101 -2.40 5.36 1.78
C LEU A 101 -1.55 4.13 2.12
N PHE A 102 -0.46 3.93 1.38
CA PHE A 102 0.46 2.82 1.59
C PHE A 102 1.11 2.85 2.98
N GLN A 103 1.53 4.03 3.45
CA GLN A 103 2.06 4.19 4.81
C GLN A 103 1.02 3.82 5.86
N LYS A 104 -0.22 4.32 5.73
CA LYS A 104 -1.33 4.01 6.64
C LYS A 104 -1.64 2.52 6.68
N MET A 105 -1.58 1.86 5.52
CA MET A 105 -1.72 0.41 5.39
C MET A 105 -0.64 -0.34 6.17
N ASN A 106 0.62 0.06 6.01
CA ASN A 106 1.74 -0.55 6.75
C ASN A 106 1.58 -0.40 8.26
N ASP A 107 1.20 0.78 8.74
CA ASP A 107 0.98 1.04 10.16
C ASP A 107 -0.16 0.16 10.72
N HIS A 108 -1.25 0.01 9.96
CA HIS A 108 -2.35 -0.88 10.35
C HIS A 108 -1.90 -2.33 10.41
N GLN A 109 -1.17 -2.83 9.41
CA GLN A 109 -0.67 -4.19 9.38
C GLN A 109 0.28 -4.48 10.56
N GLU A 110 1.11 -3.51 10.94
CA GLU A 110 1.99 -3.65 12.09
C GLU A 110 1.21 -3.71 13.42
N GLY A 111 0.16 -2.90 13.55
CA GLY A 111 -0.78 -2.99 14.67
C GLY A 111 -1.45 -4.36 14.75
N MET A 112 -1.93 -4.88 13.63
CA MET A 112 -2.54 -6.22 13.56
C MET A 112 -1.54 -7.32 13.91
N ARG A 113 -0.30 -7.27 13.41
CA ARG A 113 0.77 -8.22 13.78
C ARG A 113 1.04 -8.22 15.28
N THR A 114 1.10 -7.03 15.89
CA THR A 114 1.30 -6.89 17.34
C THR A 114 0.14 -7.53 18.11
N LEU A 115 -1.10 -7.27 17.73
CA LEU A 115 -2.28 -7.88 18.34
C LEU A 115 -2.30 -9.41 18.18
N MET A 116 -1.92 -9.93 17.01
CA MET A 116 -1.85 -11.37 16.76
C MET A 116 -0.77 -12.04 17.62
N ASN A 117 0.40 -11.42 17.75
CA ASN A 117 1.48 -11.93 18.62
C ASN A 117 1.04 -11.95 20.10
N LEU A 118 0.38 -10.90 20.57
CA LEU A 118 -0.17 -10.86 21.93
C LEU A 118 -1.21 -11.96 22.16
N LYS A 119 -2.14 -12.15 21.21
CA LYS A 119 -3.12 -13.24 21.26
C LYS A 119 -2.44 -14.61 21.33
N LYS A 120 -1.38 -14.82 20.55
CA LYS A 120 -0.61 -16.07 20.56
C LYS A 120 0.08 -16.31 21.91
N GLU A 121 0.71 -15.30 22.49
CA GLU A 121 1.34 -15.41 23.82
C GLU A 121 0.31 -15.64 24.93
N MET A 122 -0.85 -14.99 24.83
CA MET A 122 -1.95 -15.19 25.77
C MET A 122 -2.51 -16.62 25.67
N TRP A 123 -2.65 -17.16 24.45
CA TRP A 123 -3.07 -18.54 24.23
C TRP A 123 -2.07 -19.55 24.81
N LYS A 124 -0.77 -19.28 24.69
CA LYS A 124 0.29 -20.15 25.20
C LYS A 124 0.27 -20.26 26.73
N HIS A 125 0.05 -19.15 27.43
CA HIS A 125 0.11 -19.11 28.90
C HIS A 125 -1.25 -19.31 29.57
N PHE A 126 -2.33 -18.92 28.90
CA PHE A 126 -3.68 -18.93 29.47
C PHE A 126 -4.72 -19.48 28.46
N PRO A 127 -4.56 -20.73 27.98
CA PRO A 127 -5.45 -21.30 26.97
C PRO A 127 -6.90 -21.42 27.47
N SER A 128 -7.11 -21.77 28.75
CA SER A 128 -8.44 -21.88 29.35
C SER A 128 -9.17 -20.54 29.40
N ILE A 129 -8.46 -19.44 29.69
CA ILE A 129 -9.02 -18.08 29.69
C ILE A 129 -9.40 -17.67 28.26
N CYS A 130 -8.52 -17.96 27.29
CA CYS A 130 -8.80 -17.66 25.88
C CYS A 130 -10.05 -18.39 25.36
N LEU A 131 -10.20 -19.68 25.70
CA LEU A 131 -11.36 -20.48 25.34
C LEU A 131 -12.66 -19.93 25.95
N GLN A 132 -12.63 -19.50 27.22
CA GLN A 132 -13.77 -18.88 27.87
C GLN A 132 -14.16 -17.56 27.21
N LEU A 133 -13.20 -16.69 26.91
CA LEU A 133 -13.46 -15.42 26.23
C LEU A 133 -14.04 -15.62 24.82
N SER A 134 -13.53 -16.60 24.06
CA SER A 134 -14.10 -16.96 22.76
C SER A 134 -15.51 -17.54 22.87
N GLY A 135 -15.78 -18.36 23.89
CA GLY A 135 -17.11 -18.91 24.16
C GLY A 135 -18.12 -17.83 24.58
N VAL A 136 -17.68 -16.85 25.37
CA VAL A 136 -18.51 -15.68 25.72
C VAL A 136 -18.82 -14.83 24.48
N HIS A 137 -17.85 -14.59 23.60
CA HIS A 137 -18.09 -13.86 22.35
C HIS A 137 -19.12 -14.56 21.45
N LEU A 138 -19.00 -15.87 21.25
CA LEU A 138 -19.97 -16.68 20.49
C LEU A 138 -21.37 -16.68 21.13
N ASN A 139 -21.45 -16.71 22.47
CA ASN A 139 -22.72 -16.66 23.18
C ASN A 139 -23.40 -15.29 23.08
N VAL A 140 -22.62 -14.21 23.08
CA VAL A 140 -23.09 -12.84 22.85
C VAL A 140 -23.59 -12.70 21.40
N GLU A 141 -22.81 -13.11 20.41
CA GLU A 141 -23.23 -13.07 19.00
C GLU A 141 -24.52 -13.88 18.74
N ARG A 142 -24.67 -15.07 19.36
CA ARG A 142 -25.93 -15.84 19.32
C ARG A 142 -27.09 -15.14 20.02
N ALA A 143 -26.86 -14.55 21.19
CA ALA A 143 -27.91 -13.83 21.93
C ALA A 143 -28.41 -12.59 21.16
N PHE A 144 -27.56 -12.00 20.31
CA PHE A 144 -27.90 -10.85 19.46
C PHE A 144 -28.19 -11.23 18.00
N GLY A 145 -28.25 -12.52 17.66
CA GLY A 145 -28.61 -12.99 16.31
C GLY A 145 -27.58 -12.67 15.21
N ILE A 146 -26.32 -12.38 15.57
CA ILE A 146 -25.25 -12.11 14.62
C ILE A 146 -24.58 -13.46 14.27
N ASP A 147 -25.19 -14.21 13.35
CA ASP A 147 -24.60 -15.46 12.88
C ASP A 147 -23.50 -15.17 11.84
N LYS A 148 -22.23 -15.23 12.25
CA LYS A 148 -21.11 -15.32 11.32
C LYS A 148 -20.71 -16.77 11.19
N SER A 149 -21.21 -17.42 10.15
CA SER A 149 -20.78 -18.75 9.74
C SER A 149 -19.29 -18.73 9.38
N ILE A 150 -18.43 -19.16 10.31
CA ILE A 150 -17.05 -19.51 9.99
C ILE A 150 -17.06 -21.00 9.63
N ASN A 151 -17.06 -21.29 8.33
CA ASN A 151 -16.72 -22.62 7.83
C ASN A 151 -15.22 -22.85 8.07
N ILE A 152 -14.90 -23.94 8.78
CA ILE A 152 -13.55 -24.48 8.96
C ILE A 152 -13.29 -25.47 7.84
#